data_AF-A0A7W0QV36-F1
#
_entry.id   AF-A0A7W0QV36-F1
#
_cell.length_a   1.000
_cell.length_b   1.000
_cell.length_c   1.000
_cell.angle_alpha   90.00
_cell.angle_beta   90.00
_cell.angle_gamma   90.00
#
_symmetry.space_group_name_H-M   'P 1'
#
loop_
_entity.id
_entity.type
_entity.pdbx_description
1 polymer ?
#
loop_
_entity_poly.entity_id
_entity_poly.type
_entity_poly.pdbx_seq_one_letter_code
_entity_poly.pdbx_strand_id
1 'polypeptide(L)'
;MLPGGDDATIPGLVGPPRLLVAVLVLAAVIGVLWRWGGRQTRRRWAADGAGPRSAGAGTAPRLRWQWSWPTLGLALGAVLVLGWVLAAVGGVDFGPSTVGASAGIAAGAPNWWLIAFLLGIIVGGGVAARATGALEARGETRIRYLRLLVGGSLLGAGGWIAGGCNLGHGPSGMAQLNVSSLVVVLCMVLGVGHVRALTRSSPRSPTRVGS
;
A
#
# COMPACT_ATOMS: atom_id res chain seq x y z
N MET A 1 -22.82 3.89 3.32
CA MET A 1 -21.61 4.32 2.59
C MET A 1 -21.91 5.69 2.03
N LEU A 2 -21.18 6.73 2.44
CA LEU A 2 -21.37 8.05 1.84
C LEU A 2 -21.06 7.91 0.34
N PRO A 3 -22.03 8.18 -0.55
CA PRO A 3 -21.75 8.22 -1.97
C PRO A 3 -20.66 9.27 -2.18
N GLY A 4 -19.64 8.95 -2.97
CA GLY A 4 -18.62 9.89 -3.40
C GLY A 4 -19.24 10.92 -4.35
N GLY A 5 -20.11 11.78 -3.82
CA GLY A 5 -20.64 12.95 -4.50
C GLY A 5 -19.67 14.11 -4.39
N ASP A 6 -19.89 15.11 -5.24
CA ASP A 6 -19.06 16.32 -5.36
C ASP A 6 -18.82 17.02 -4.02
N ASP A 7 -19.76 16.89 -3.08
CA ASP A 7 -19.80 17.46 -1.73
C ASP A 7 -18.78 16.86 -0.74
N ALA A 8 -18.12 15.74 -1.07
CA ALA A 8 -17.15 15.09 -0.17
C ALA A 8 -15.68 15.40 -0.49
N THR A 9 -15.43 16.24 -1.50
CA THR A 9 -14.10 16.61 -1.97
C THR A 9 -13.71 18.01 -1.48
N ILE A 10 -12.43 18.26 -1.17
CA ILE A 10 -11.97 19.59 -0.72
C ILE A 10 -12.42 20.72 -1.67
N PRO A 11 -12.39 20.56 -3.00
CA PRO A 11 -12.91 21.59 -3.91
C PRO A 11 -14.44 21.78 -3.84
N GLY A 12 -15.20 20.74 -3.52
CA GLY A 12 -16.65 20.82 -3.30
C GLY A 12 -17.03 21.55 -2.01
N LEU A 13 -16.19 21.49 -0.97
CA LEU A 13 -16.42 22.20 0.29
C LEU A 13 -15.95 23.67 0.27
N VAL A 14 -14.90 23.98 -0.49
CA VAL A 14 -14.16 25.26 -0.36
C VAL A 14 -14.38 26.18 -1.58
N GLY A 15 -14.93 25.67 -2.69
CA GLY A 15 -15.28 26.45 -3.88
C GLY A 15 -14.19 26.79 -4.92
N PRO A 16 -12.87 26.54 -4.76
CA PRO A 16 -11.93 26.80 -5.86
C PRO A 16 -12.06 25.74 -6.96
N PRO A 17 -11.79 26.10 -8.23
CA PRO A 17 -11.83 25.15 -9.35
C PRO A 17 -10.88 23.97 -9.08
N ARG A 18 -11.40 22.74 -9.23
CA ARG A 18 -10.71 21.46 -8.95
C ARG A 18 -9.30 21.38 -9.52
N LEU A 19 -9.12 21.94 -10.72
CA LEU A 19 -7.84 22.00 -11.42
C LEU A 19 -6.79 22.81 -10.69
N LEU A 20 -7.15 23.93 -10.07
CA LEU A 20 -6.21 24.79 -9.35
C LEU A 20 -5.69 24.11 -8.09
N VAL A 21 -6.56 23.47 -7.32
CA VAL A 21 -6.15 22.71 -6.12
C VAL A 21 -5.29 21.50 -6.50
N ALA A 22 -5.69 20.77 -7.54
CA ALA A 22 -4.90 19.64 -8.05
C ALA A 22 -3.50 20.08 -8.51
N VAL A 23 -3.39 21.18 -9.26
CA VAL A 23 -2.11 21.74 -9.71
C VAL A 23 -1.25 22.19 -8.54
N LEU A 24 -1.81 22.85 -7.52
CA LEU A 24 -1.06 23.31 -6.34
C LEU A 24 -0.57 22.14 -5.48
N VAL A 25 -1.40 21.12 -5.24
CA VAL A 25 -0.99 19.91 -4.52
C VAL A 25 0.05 19.13 -5.31
N LEU A 26 -0.11 18.99 -6.62
CA LEU A 26 0.87 18.36 -7.49
C LEU A 26 2.20 19.12 -7.44
N ALA A 27 2.19 20.45 -7.53
CA ALA A 27 3.37 21.29 -7.43
C ALA A 27 4.05 21.17 -6.05
N ALA A 28 3.28 21.10 -4.97
CA ALA A 28 3.79 20.89 -3.62
C ALA A 28 4.43 19.50 -3.45
N VAL A 29 3.77 18.44 -3.94
CA VAL A 29 4.29 17.08 -3.90
C VAL A 29 5.55 16.95 -4.76
N ILE A 30 5.55 17.49 -5.98
CA ILE A 30 6.74 17.56 -6.84
C ILE A 30 7.87 18.32 -6.14
N GLY A 31 7.58 19.47 -5.53
CA GLY A 31 8.56 20.28 -4.80
C GLY A 31 9.14 19.56 -3.58
N VAL A 32 8.32 18.83 -2.83
CA VAL A 32 8.74 18.01 -1.69
C VAL A 32 9.58 16.81 -2.17
N LEU A 33 9.13 16.10 -3.19
CA LEU A 33 9.83 14.97 -3.79
C LEU A 33 11.15 15.39 -4.44
N TRP A 34 11.25 16.60 -5.02
CA TRP A 34 12.51 17.15 -5.53
C TRP A 34 13.46 17.53 -4.39
N ARG A 35 12.94 18.19 -3.35
CA ARG A 35 13.73 18.57 -2.15
C ARG A 35 14.19 17.36 -1.35
N TRP A 36 13.41 16.28 -1.31
CA TRP A 36 13.73 15.05 -0.57
C TRP A 36 14.47 14.04 -1.44
N GLY A 37 14.13 13.89 -2.71
CA GLY A 37 14.81 13.03 -3.68
C GLY A 37 16.27 13.41 -3.88
N GLY A 38 16.59 14.70 -3.94
CA GLY A 38 17.99 15.16 -3.98
C GLY A 38 18.80 14.83 -2.71
N ARG A 39 18.15 14.74 -1.54
CA ARG A 39 18.80 14.44 -0.26
C ARG A 39 18.87 12.94 0.04
N GLN A 40 17.84 12.18 -0.33
CA GLN A 40 17.77 10.74 -0.09
C GLN A 40 18.64 9.95 -1.07
N THR A 41 18.70 10.34 -2.34
CA THR A 41 19.58 9.68 -3.32
C THR A 41 21.06 9.88 -2.95
N ARG A 42 21.46 11.07 -2.48
CA ARG A 42 22.83 11.33 -1.97
C ARG A 42 23.17 10.55 -0.70
N ARG A 43 22.24 10.44 0.26
CA ARG A 43 22.46 9.68 1.50
C ARG A 43 22.49 8.16 1.27
N ARG A 44 21.68 7.65 0.34
CA ARG A 44 21.63 6.23 -0.01
C ARG A 44 22.88 5.78 -0.78
N TRP A 45 23.35 6.58 -1.74
CA TRP A 45 24.64 6.34 -2.42
C TRP A 45 25.85 6.40 -1.47
N ALA A 46 25.83 7.29 -0.47
CA ALA A 46 26.89 7.34 0.55
C ALA A 46 26.85 6.13 1.50
N ALA A 47 25.67 5.57 1.78
CA ALA A 47 25.52 4.37 2.61
C ALA A 47 25.79 3.06 1.84
N ASP A 48 25.40 2.98 0.56
CA ASP A 48 25.61 1.82 -0.30
C ASP A 48 27.09 1.67 -0.73
N GLY A 49 27.89 2.75 -0.65
CA GLY A 49 29.35 2.71 -0.78
C GLY A 49 30.09 2.14 0.44
N ALA A 50 29.40 1.95 1.57
CA ALA A 50 29.90 1.26 2.77
C ALA A 50 29.27 -0.13 2.85
N GLY A 51 29.77 -1.06 2.03
CA GLY A 51 29.25 -2.43 1.93
C GLY A 51 29.23 -3.18 3.28
N PRO A 52 28.22 -4.04 3.54
CA PRO A 52 28.09 -4.72 4.83
C PRO A 52 29.10 -5.85 4.99
N ARG A 53 29.99 -5.75 6.00
CA ARG A 53 30.67 -6.89 6.60
C ARG A 53 29.77 -7.51 7.67
N SER A 54 28.95 -8.48 7.29
CA SER A 54 28.56 -9.58 8.20
C SER A 54 27.90 -10.71 7.42
N ALA A 55 28.61 -11.82 7.37
CA ALA A 55 28.11 -13.11 6.93
C ALA A 55 27.06 -13.64 7.91
N GLY A 56 25.94 -14.12 7.36
CA GLY A 56 24.97 -14.98 8.02
C GLY A 56 24.26 -15.77 6.92
N ALA A 57 24.52 -17.08 6.87
CA ALA A 57 24.03 -17.97 5.83
C ALA A 57 22.49 -18.02 5.81
N GLY A 58 21.92 -17.33 4.83
CA GLY A 58 20.54 -17.42 4.39
C GLY A 58 20.50 -16.76 3.02
N THR A 59 20.17 -17.53 1.98
CA THR A 59 20.20 -17.17 0.56
C THR A 59 19.67 -15.76 0.30
N ALA A 60 20.58 -14.82 0.05
CA ALA A 60 20.22 -13.50 -0.44
C ALA A 60 19.61 -13.64 -1.86
N PRO A 61 18.53 -12.90 -2.19
CA PRO A 61 17.93 -12.96 -3.52
C PRO A 61 18.97 -12.64 -4.60
N ARG A 62 19.06 -13.51 -5.61
CA ARG A 62 20.10 -13.48 -6.65
C ARG A 62 19.97 -12.33 -7.65
N LEU A 63 18.86 -11.59 -7.64
CA LEU A 63 18.67 -10.41 -8.49
C LEU A 63 18.55 -9.15 -7.62
N ARG A 64 19.56 -8.28 -7.66
CA ARG A 64 19.57 -6.96 -6.98
C ARG A 64 18.70 -5.91 -7.69
N TRP A 65 17.91 -6.30 -8.70
CA TRP A 65 17.12 -5.38 -9.51
C TRP A 65 15.97 -4.79 -8.70
N GLN A 66 16.26 -3.71 -7.99
CA GLN A 66 15.31 -2.93 -7.23
C GLN A 66 15.01 -1.67 -8.03
N TRP A 67 13.75 -1.50 -8.42
CA TRP A 67 13.32 -0.29 -9.11
C TRP A 67 13.58 0.93 -8.23
N SER A 68 14.02 2.02 -8.86
CA SER A 68 14.11 3.29 -8.17
C SER A 68 12.71 3.72 -7.70
N TRP A 69 12.64 4.43 -6.56
CA TRP A 69 11.37 4.94 -6.02
C TRP A 69 10.52 5.70 -7.06
N PRO A 70 11.11 6.57 -7.91
CA PRO A 70 10.37 7.22 -8.99
C PRO A 70 9.79 6.23 -10.01
N THR A 71 10.59 5.26 -10.46
CA THR A 71 10.15 4.26 -11.45
C THR A 71 8.99 3.42 -10.90
N LEU A 72 9.09 2.99 -9.64
CA LEU A 72 8.04 2.23 -8.98
C LEU A 72 6.76 3.04 -8.83
N GLY A 73 6.87 4.31 -8.43
CA GLY A 73 5.74 5.22 -8.33
C GLY A 73 5.04 5.45 -9.66
N LEU A 74 5.81 5.69 -10.74
CA LEU A 74 5.26 5.93 -12.07
C LEU A 74 4.55 4.71 -12.64
N ALA A 75 5.14 3.52 -12.51
CA ALA A 75 4.47 2.31 -12.97
C ALA A 75 3.26 1.94 -12.12
N LEU A 76 3.33 2.11 -10.79
CA LEU A 76 2.16 1.90 -9.93
C LEU A 76 1.03 2.86 -10.34
N GLY A 77 1.34 4.13 -10.57
CA GLY A 77 0.37 5.10 -11.08
C GLY A 77 -0.23 4.68 -12.42
N ALA A 78 0.61 4.28 -13.39
CA ALA A 78 0.15 3.82 -14.70
C ALA A 78 -0.76 2.59 -14.61
N VAL A 79 -0.41 1.61 -13.77
CA VAL A 79 -1.23 0.41 -13.54
C VAL A 79 -2.56 0.74 -12.88
N LEU A 80 -2.59 1.68 -11.93
CA LEU A 80 -3.83 2.10 -11.28
C LEU A 80 -4.75 2.85 -12.24
N VAL A 81 -4.21 3.75 -13.08
CA VAL A 81 -4.97 4.42 -14.14
C VAL A 81 -5.52 3.40 -15.12
N LEU A 82 -4.70 2.45 -15.57
CA LEU A 82 -5.15 1.37 -16.44
C LEU A 82 -6.25 0.54 -15.78
N GLY A 83 -6.13 0.23 -14.50
CA GLY A 83 -7.16 -0.47 -13.73
C GLY A 83 -8.49 0.28 -13.70
N TRP A 84 -8.47 1.61 -13.56
CA TRP A 84 -9.68 2.45 -13.66
C TRP A 84 -10.28 2.47 -15.07
N VAL A 85 -9.45 2.59 -16.10
CA VAL A 85 -9.91 2.58 -17.50
C VAL A 85 -10.56 1.24 -17.83
N LEU A 86 -9.94 0.13 -17.43
CA LEU A 86 -10.50 -1.19 -17.68
C LEU A 86 -11.77 -1.46 -16.86
N ALA A 87 -11.87 -0.92 -15.64
CA ALA A 87 -13.10 -0.97 -14.85
C ALA A 87 -14.24 -0.23 -15.55
N ALA A 88 -13.96 0.96 -16.07
CA ALA A 88 -14.93 1.76 -16.82
C ALA A 88 -15.40 1.03 -18.10
N VAL A 89 -14.47 0.42 -18.85
CA VAL A 89 -14.81 -0.42 -20.02
C VAL A 89 -15.65 -1.63 -19.63
N GLY A 90 -15.41 -2.21 -18.46
CA GLY A 90 -16.20 -3.30 -17.89
C GLY A 90 -17.55 -2.88 -17.30
N GLY A 91 -17.91 -1.58 -17.35
CA GLY A 91 -19.16 -1.06 -16.81
C GLY A 91 -19.22 -1.03 -15.28
N VAL A 92 -18.06 -0.97 -14.60
CA VAL A 92 -17.96 -0.98 -13.15
C VAL A 92 -17.45 0.37 -12.65
N ASP A 93 -18.25 1.06 -11.84
CA ASP A 93 -17.92 2.39 -11.29
C ASP A 93 -16.88 2.35 -10.15
N PHE A 94 -16.33 1.17 -9.85
CA PHE A 94 -15.43 0.97 -8.73
C PHE A 94 -14.02 0.60 -9.20
N GLY A 95 -13.06 1.42 -8.79
CA GLY A 95 -11.64 1.21 -9.06
C GLY A 95 -11.01 0.02 -8.31
N PRO A 96 -9.68 -0.12 -8.39
CA PRO A 96 -8.97 -1.28 -7.84
C PRO A 96 -9.08 -1.38 -6.31
N SER A 97 -9.71 -2.46 -5.82
CA SER A 97 -9.92 -2.71 -4.39
C SER A 97 -9.84 -4.20 -4.04
N THR A 98 -9.06 -4.54 -3.03
CA THR A 98 -8.93 -5.92 -2.53
C THR A 98 -10.01 -6.28 -1.52
N VAL A 99 -10.40 -5.33 -0.65
CA VAL A 99 -11.45 -5.54 0.36
C VAL A 99 -12.83 -5.71 -0.29
N GLY A 100 -13.11 -4.97 -1.35
CA GLY A 100 -14.38 -5.09 -2.09
C GLY A 100 -14.55 -6.48 -2.74
N ALA A 101 -13.47 -7.06 -3.26
CA ALA A 101 -13.47 -8.42 -3.81
C ALA A 101 -13.81 -9.46 -2.74
N SER A 102 -13.10 -9.43 -1.59
CA SER A 102 -13.33 -10.39 -0.50
C SER A 102 -14.70 -10.22 0.16
N ALA A 103 -15.17 -8.98 0.32
CA ALA A 103 -16.48 -8.71 0.90
C ALA A 103 -17.62 -9.15 -0.03
N GLY A 104 -17.50 -8.92 -1.34
CA GLY A 104 -18.50 -9.37 -2.32
C GLY A 104 -18.64 -10.89 -2.37
N ILE A 105 -17.51 -11.62 -2.30
CA ILE A 105 -17.52 -13.09 -2.19
C ILE A 105 -18.24 -13.52 -0.89
N ALA A 106 -17.87 -12.93 0.25
CA ALA A 106 -18.44 -13.29 1.54
C ALA A 106 -19.95 -12.97 1.64
N ALA A 107 -20.41 -11.90 0.97
CA ALA A 107 -21.81 -11.49 0.94
C ALA A 107 -22.64 -12.24 -0.11
N GLY A 108 -22.06 -13.16 -0.90
CA GLY A 108 -22.75 -13.87 -1.97
C GLY A 108 -23.08 -13.00 -3.20
N ALA A 109 -22.50 -11.81 -3.30
CA ALA A 109 -22.64 -10.88 -4.42
C ALA A 109 -21.24 -10.60 -5.03
N PRO A 110 -20.61 -11.60 -5.66
CA PRO A 110 -19.26 -11.47 -6.18
C PRO A 110 -19.20 -10.46 -7.33
N ASN A 111 -18.37 -9.43 -7.17
CA ASN A 111 -18.02 -8.55 -8.28
C ASN A 111 -16.82 -9.17 -9.02
N TRP A 112 -17.09 -9.77 -10.18
CA TRP A 112 -16.09 -10.49 -10.97
C TRP A 112 -14.91 -9.63 -11.41
N TRP A 113 -15.11 -8.33 -11.61
CA TRP A 113 -14.02 -7.40 -11.92
C TRP A 113 -13.04 -7.27 -10.74
N LEU A 114 -13.55 -7.03 -9.53
CA LEU A 114 -12.73 -6.93 -8.32
C LEU A 114 -12.02 -8.25 -8.01
N ILE A 115 -12.68 -9.39 -8.27
CA ILE A 115 -12.10 -10.73 -8.11
C ILE A 115 -10.98 -10.96 -9.13
N ALA A 116 -11.20 -10.62 -10.40
CA ALA A 116 -10.18 -10.73 -11.44
C ALA A 116 -8.97 -9.83 -11.12
N PHE A 117 -9.20 -8.62 -10.62
CA PHE A 117 -8.13 -7.73 -10.16
C PHE A 117 -7.34 -8.32 -8.99
N LEU A 118 -8.03 -8.86 -7.98
CA LEU A 118 -7.39 -9.52 -6.83
C LEU A 118 -6.54 -10.72 -7.27
N LEU A 119 -7.08 -11.57 -8.16
CA LEU A 119 -6.35 -12.69 -8.74
C LEU A 119 -5.16 -12.21 -9.58
N GLY A 120 -5.31 -11.12 -10.32
CA GLY A 120 -4.23 -10.48 -11.09
C GLY A 120 -3.06 -10.06 -10.21
N ILE A 121 -3.32 -9.49 -9.03
CA ILE A 121 -2.26 -9.17 -8.05
C ILE A 121 -1.57 -10.44 -7.56
N ILE A 122 -2.33 -11.49 -7.20
CA ILE A 122 -1.78 -12.75 -6.68
C ILE A 122 -0.89 -13.42 -7.74
N VAL A 123 -1.40 -13.55 -8.97
CA VAL A 123 -0.67 -14.16 -10.09
C VAL A 123 0.53 -13.31 -10.48
N GLY A 124 0.36 -11.99 -10.62
CA GLY A 124 1.43 -11.06 -10.96
C GLY A 124 2.57 -11.07 -9.93
N GLY A 125 2.23 -11.08 -8.64
CA GLY A 125 3.21 -11.23 -7.55
C GLY A 125 3.93 -12.58 -7.60
N GLY A 126 3.20 -13.66 -7.88
CA GLY A 126 3.77 -15.00 -8.05
C GLY A 126 4.71 -15.10 -9.26
N VAL A 127 4.36 -14.50 -10.39
CA VAL A 127 5.21 -14.44 -11.59
C VAL A 127 6.47 -13.61 -11.31
N ALA A 128 6.33 -12.44 -10.67
CA ALA A 128 7.46 -11.60 -10.28
C ALA A 128 8.41 -12.32 -9.30
N ALA A 129 7.86 -13.04 -8.32
CA ALA A 129 8.64 -13.83 -7.37
C ALA A 129 9.39 -14.98 -8.06
N ARG A 130 8.76 -15.67 -9.03
CA ARG A 130 9.43 -16.70 -9.83
C ARG A 130 10.53 -16.12 -10.71
N ALA A 131 10.26 -15.03 -11.42
CA ALA A 131 11.22 -14.38 -12.31
C ALA A 131 12.49 -13.88 -11.58
N THR A 132 12.35 -13.49 -10.32
CA THR A 132 13.47 -13.04 -9.47
C THR A 132 14.14 -14.18 -8.70
N GLY A 133 13.65 -15.41 -8.81
CA GLY A 133 14.12 -16.56 -8.02
C GLY A 133 13.85 -16.41 -6.51
N ALA A 134 12.92 -15.54 -6.12
CA ALA A 134 12.55 -15.24 -4.74
C ALA A 134 11.32 -16.01 -4.25
N LEU A 135 10.79 -16.93 -5.06
CA LEU A 135 9.66 -17.77 -4.66
C LEU A 135 10.14 -18.85 -3.68
N GLU A 136 9.97 -18.56 -2.39
CA GLU A 136 10.27 -19.49 -1.30
C GLU A 136 9.02 -19.70 -0.44
N ALA A 137 8.60 -20.96 -0.30
CA ALA A 137 7.56 -21.32 0.66
C ALA A 137 8.16 -21.29 2.07
N ARG A 138 7.80 -20.27 2.85
CA ARG A 138 8.30 -20.08 4.21
C ARG A 138 7.24 -20.48 5.22
N GLY A 139 7.55 -21.50 6.01
CA GLY A 139 6.78 -21.85 7.21
C GLY A 139 7.08 -20.88 8.35
N GLU A 140 6.16 -20.78 9.30
CA GLU A 140 6.24 -19.82 10.39
C GLU A 140 5.81 -20.46 11.72
N THR A 141 6.14 -19.86 12.86
CA THR A 141 5.78 -20.40 14.17
C THR A 141 4.26 -20.33 14.41
N ARG A 142 3.70 -21.28 15.18
CA ARG A 142 2.26 -21.31 15.51
C ARG A 142 1.75 -20.00 16.10
N ILE A 143 2.52 -19.39 17.01
CA ILE A 143 2.19 -18.11 17.64
C ILE A 143 2.12 -16.99 16.59
N ARG A 144 3.03 -17.01 15.61
CA ARG A 144 3.06 -16.00 14.55
C ARG A 144 1.92 -16.20 13.54
N TYR A 145 1.51 -17.42 13.23
CA TYR A 145 0.27 -17.66 12.48
C TYR A 145 -0.96 -17.08 13.20
N LEU A 146 -1.08 -17.27 14.52
CA LEU A 146 -2.16 -16.65 15.30
C LEU A 146 -2.11 -15.12 15.24
N ARG A 147 -0.92 -14.52 15.35
CA ARG A 147 -0.75 -13.06 15.21
C ARG A 147 -1.14 -12.56 13.82
N LEU A 148 -0.82 -13.31 12.77
CA LEU A 148 -1.20 -12.99 11.39
C LEU A 148 -2.70 -13.10 11.19
N LEU A 149 -3.34 -14.14 11.75
CA LEU A 149 -4.78 -14.31 11.71
C LEU A 149 -5.49 -13.13 12.40
N VAL A 150 -5.11 -12.82 13.64
CA VAL A 150 -5.68 -11.69 14.39
C VAL A 150 -5.45 -10.37 13.66
N GLY A 151 -4.23 -10.15 13.15
CA GLY A 151 -3.90 -8.94 12.39
C GLY A 151 -4.70 -8.82 11.09
N GLY A 152 -4.89 -9.93 10.36
CA GLY A 152 -5.70 -9.98 9.15
C GLY A 152 -7.18 -9.71 9.44
N SER A 153 -7.74 -10.30 10.49
CA SER A 153 -9.11 -10.04 10.93
C SER A 153 -9.33 -8.57 11.32
N LEU A 154 -8.38 -7.96 12.04
CA LEU A 154 -8.44 -6.54 12.38
C LEU A 154 -8.33 -5.64 11.15
N LEU A 155 -7.47 -5.97 10.18
CA LEU A 155 -7.40 -5.26 8.90
C LEU A 155 -8.70 -5.38 8.11
N GLY A 156 -9.32 -6.56 8.09
CA GLY A 156 -10.61 -6.78 7.44
C GLY A 156 -11.74 -5.98 8.08
N ALA A 157 -11.86 -6.05 9.42
CA ALA A 157 -12.84 -5.28 10.17
C ALA A 157 -12.63 -3.76 10.00
N GLY A 158 -11.38 -3.29 10.09
CA GLY A 158 -11.03 -1.89 9.86
C GLY A 158 -11.35 -1.44 8.43
N GLY A 159 -11.10 -2.29 7.43
CA GLY A 159 -11.44 -1.99 6.03
C GLY A 159 -12.95 -1.92 5.80
N TRP A 160 -13.73 -2.76 6.48
CA TRP A 160 -15.19 -2.70 6.44
C TRP A 160 -15.73 -1.42 7.07
N ILE A 161 -15.21 -1.04 8.25
CA ILE A 161 -15.59 0.20 8.95
C ILE A 161 -15.21 1.44 8.13
N ALA A 162 -14.01 1.45 7.54
CA ALA A 162 -13.53 2.56 6.73
C ALA A 162 -14.22 2.65 5.35
N GLY A 163 -14.90 1.58 4.92
CA GLY A 163 -15.49 1.49 3.59
C GLY A 163 -14.45 1.30 2.47
N GLY A 164 -13.25 0.82 2.79
CA GLY A 164 -12.17 0.68 1.81
C GLY A 164 -10.86 0.15 2.38
N CYS A 165 -9.89 -0.06 1.49
CA CYS A 165 -8.54 -0.49 1.83
C CYS A 165 -7.51 0.62 1.61
N ASN A 166 -6.24 0.33 1.91
CA ASN A 166 -5.13 1.24 1.64
C ASN A 166 -4.99 1.59 0.15
N LEU A 167 -5.30 0.66 -0.77
CA LEU A 167 -5.30 0.91 -2.22
C LEU A 167 -6.45 1.85 -2.65
N GLY A 168 -7.61 1.73 -2.00
CA GLY A 168 -8.76 2.60 -2.26
C GLY A 168 -8.54 4.02 -1.72
N HIS A 169 -8.29 4.16 -0.42
CA HIS A 169 -8.15 5.47 0.21
C HIS A 169 -6.81 6.14 -0.05
N GLY A 170 -5.74 5.36 -0.27
CA GLY A 170 -4.40 5.87 -0.53
C GLY A 170 -4.31 6.49 -1.92
N PRO A 171 -3.88 5.75 -2.96
CA PRO A 171 -3.65 6.36 -4.26
C PRO A 171 -4.93 6.87 -4.93
N SER A 172 -6.05 6.15 -4.87
CA SER A 172 -7.29 6.59 -5.55
C SER A 172 -7.98 7.74 -4.80
N GLY A 173 -8.21 7.58 -3.49
CA GLY A 173 -8.89 8.58 -2.65
C GLY A 173 -8.09 9.89 -2.46
N MET A 174 -6.77 9.80 -2.33
CA MET A 174 -5.91 11.00 -2.23
C MET A 174 -5.82 11.75 -3.57
N ALA A 175 -5.79 11.05 -4.71
CA ALA A 175 -5.80 11.68 -6.03
C ALA A 175 -7.10 12.46 -6.28
N GLN A 176 -8.22 12.01 -5.71
CA GLN A 176 -9.52 12.68 -5.78
C GLN A 176 -9.69 13.79 -4.72
N LEU A 177 -8.71 14.00 -3.84
CA LEU A 177 -8.80 14.96 -2.72
C LEU A 177 -10.04 14.74 -1.85
N ASN A 178 -10.43 13.48 -1.66
CA ASN A 178 -11.59 13.12 -0.85
C ASN A 178 -11.24 13.28 0.63
N VAL A 179 -12.02 14.09 1.35
CA VAL A 179 -11.79 14.40 2.77
C VAL A 179 -11.85 13.13 3.62
N SER A 180 -12.81 12.24 3.34
CA SER A 180 -12.91 10.97 4.07
C SER A 180 -11.66 10.11 3.90
N SER A 181 -11.06 10.12 2.71
CA SER A 181 -9.83 9.36 2.43
C SER A 181 -8.62 9.96 3.11
N LEU A 182 -8.51 11.29 3.19
CA LEU A 182 -7.46 11.95 3.96
C LEU A 182 -7.50 11.59 5.45
N VAL A 183 -8.69 11.62 6.05
CA VAL A 183 -8.88 11.24 7.46
C VAL A 183 -8.53 9.76 7.66
N VAL A 184 -9.04 8.87 6.79
CA VAL A 184 -8.75 7.44 6.89
C VAL A 184 -7.25 7.16 6.77
N VAL A 185 -6.56 7.77 5.80
CA VAL A 185 -5.11 7.62 5.62
C VAL A 185 -4.35 8.14 6.84
N LEU A 186 -4.75 9.29 7.40
CA LEU A 186 -4.15 9.82 8.62
C LEU A 186 -4.31 8.85 9.80
N CYS A 187 -5.52 8.33 10.02
CA CYS A 187 -5.79 7.33 11.06
C CYS A 187 -4.96 6.05 10.85
N MET A 188 -4.80 5.57 9.62
CA MET A 188 -3.94 4.42 9.31
C MET A 188 -2.48 4.70 9.68
N VAL A 189 -1.94 5.86 9.31
CA VAL A 189 -0.56 6.26 9.63
C VAL A 189 -0.35 6.35 11.13
N LEU A 190 -1.27 6.98 11.85
CA LEU A 190 -1.22 7.10 13.31
C LEU A 190 -1.33 5.74 14.00
N GLY A 191 -2.23 4.86 13.55
CA GLY A 191 -2.39 3.52 14.09
C GLY A 191 -1.13 2.67 13.93
N VAL A 192 -0.53 2.66 12.73
CA VAL A 192 0.74 1.95 12.47
C VAL A 192 1.87 2.55 13.31
N GLY A 193 1.93 3.88 13.42
CA GLY A 193 2.90 4.58 14.26
C GLY A 193 2.78 4.20 15.73
N HIS A 194 1.55 4.13 16.25
CA HIS A 194 1.26 3.77 17.63
C HIS A 194 1.68 2.32 17.94
N VAL A 195 1.28 1.35 17.10
CA VAL A 195 1.68 -0.06 17.27
C VAL A 195 3.19 -0.22 17.17
N ARG A 196 3.85 0.53 16.27
CA ARG A 196 5.31 0.54 16.18
C ARG A 196 5.98 1.09 17.43
N ALA A 197 5.41 2.11 18.06
CA ALA A 197 5.93 2.66 19.32
C ALA A 197 5.82 1.61 20.45
N LEU A 198 4.65 0.98 20.59
CA LEU A 198 4.40 -0.05 21.61
C LEU A 198 5.34 -1.26 21.47
N THR A 199 5.55 -1.72 20.23
CA THR A 199 6.44 -2.86 19.95
C THR A 199 7.92 -2.53 20.14
N ARG A 200 8.32 -1.26 20.03
CA ARG A 200 9.68 -0.82 20.33
C ARG A 200 9.96 -0.69 21.82
N SER A 201 8.93 -0.41 22.63
CA SER A 201 9.05 -0.28 24.08
C SER A 201 9.08 -1.61 24.84
N SER A 202 8.77 -2.75 24.21
CA SER A 202 8.84 -4.05 24.88
C SER A 202 10.30 -4.45 25.13
N PRO A 203 10.70 -4.76 26.39
CA PRO A 203 12.04 -5.27 26.69
C PRO A 203 12.32 -6.53 25.87
N ARG A 204 13.44 -6.55 25.14
CA ARG A 204 13.92 -7.79 24.51
C ARG A 204 14.26 -8.76 25.64
N SER A 205 13.49 -9.84 25.78
CA SER A 205 13.89 -10.93 26.67
C SER A 205 15.26 -11.46 26.19
N PRO A 206 16.27 -11.57 27.07
CA PRO A 206 17.54 -12.16 26.67
C PRO A 206 17.28 -13.58 26.16
N THR A 207 17.72 -13.84 24.93
CA THR A 207 17.78 -15.18 24.37
C THR A 207 18.60 -16.04 25.32
N ARG A 208 17.93 -16.97 26.01
CA ARG A 208 18.57 -18.01 26.79
C ARG A 208 19.27 -18.94 25.78
N VAL A 209 20.51 -18.63 25.45
CA VAL A 209 21.42 -19.55 24.78
C VAL A 209 21.80 -20.57 25.84
N GLY A 210 21.29 -21.79 25.70
CA GLY A 210 21.67 -22.95 26.47
C GLY A 210 21.33 -24.17 25.62
N SER A 211 22.11 -25.24 25.60
CA SER A 211 23.36 -25.60 26.30
C SER A 211 23.91 -26.81 25.55
#